data_AF-A0A6B0UIK9-F1
#
_entry.id   AF-A0A6B0UIK9-F1
#
_cell.length_a   1.000
_cell.length_b   1.000
_cell.length_c   1.000
_cell.angle_alpha   90.00
_cell.angle_beta   90.00
_cell.angle_gamma   90.00
#
_symmetry.space_group_name_H-M   'P 1'
#
loop_
_entity.id
_entity.type
_entity.pdbx_description
1 polymer ?
#
loop_
_entity_poly.entity_id
_entity_poly.type
_entity_poly.pdbx_seq_one_letter_code
_entity_poly.pdbx_strand_id
1 'polypeptide(L)'
;MSFVVGGIRVARVARVLVILFPFLEAFRRSFREEFLAPGYESRVQREIECRTQNREEGLVEYIWVMQELVNRAVQAALESERVTRIVRQSPVLQHVSSWVQLRHH
;
A
#
# COMPACT_ATOMS: atom_id res chain seq x y z
N MET A 1 28.27 11.11 44.42
CA MET A 1 27.58 10.17 43.53
C MET A 1 26.19 10.71 43.25
N SER A 2 25.88 10.93 41.97
CA SER A 2 24.59 10.70 41.30
C SER A 2 24.62 11.44 39.96
N PHE A 3 24.56 10.66 38.88
CA PHE A 3 24.69 11.10 37.49
C PHE A 3 23.39 11.74 36.99
N VAL A 4 23.49 12.92 36.39
CA VAL A 4 22.41 13.51 35.57
C VAL A 4 22.90 13.57 34.13
N VAL A 5 22.65 12.52 33.37
CA VAL A 5 22.74 12.54 31.90
C VAL A 5 21.59 11.68 31.37
N GLY A 6 20.63 12.28 30.64
CA GLY A 6 19.74 11.49 29.78
C GLY A 6 18.25 11.87 29.69
N GLY A 7 17.72 12.83 30.46
CA GLY A 7 16.26 13.05 30.52
C GLY A 7 15.64 14.02 29.50
N ILE A 8 16.41 14.99 28.98
CA ILE A 8 15.82 16.21 28.37
C ILE A 8 15.67 16.12 26.84
N ARG A 9 16.35 15.19 26.17
CA ARG A 9 16.31 15.09 24.70
C ARG A 9 15.15 14.23 24.17
N VAL A 10 14.73 13.20 24.91
CA VAL A 10 13.67 12.27 24.46
C VAL A 10 12.28 12.91 24.52
N ALA A 11 11.98 13.66 25.58
CA ALA A 11 10.67 14.30 25.75
C ALA A 11 10.38 15.40 24.71
N ARG A 12 11.43 16.09 24.24
CA ARG A 12 11.30 17.16 23.23
C ARG A 12 11.03 16.58 21.84
N VAL A 13 11.71 15.49 21.48
CA VAL A 13 11.47 14.74 20.24
C VAL A 13 10.09 14.08 20.26
N ALA A 14 9.69 13.48 21.38
CA ALA A 14 8.36 12.89 21.55
C ALA A 14 7.25 13.96 21.40
N ARG A 15 7.40 15.14 22.01
CA ARG A 15 6.45 16.25 21.83
C ARG A 15 6.36 16.75 20.39
N VAL A 16 7.49 16.84 19.70
CA VAL A 16 7.53 17.24 18.28
C VAL A 16 6.80 16.20 17.42
N LEU A 17 7.05 14.91 17.64
CA LEU A 17 6.35 13.82 16.92
C LEU A 17 4.84 13.82 17.21
N VAL A 18 4.43 14.00 18.47
CA VAL A 18 3.01 14.05 18.88
C VAL A 18 2.25 15.20 18.20
N ILE A 19 2.91 16.30 17.85
CA ILE A 19 2.28 17.43 17.14
C ILE A 19 2.36 17.24 15.61
N LEU A 20 3.50 16.78 15.09
CA LEU A 20 3.71 16.64 13.66
C LEU A 20 2.85 15.55 13.02
N PHE A 21 2.67 14.40 13.69
CA PHE A 21 1.91 13.29 13.10
C PHE A 21 0.43 13.63 12.84
N PRO A 22 -0.33 14.17 13.82
CA PRO A 22 -1.70 14.61 13.57
C PRO A 22 -1.78 15.72 12.53
N PHE A 23 -0.81 16.64 12.51
CA PHE A 23 -0.75 17.71 11.51
C PHE A 23 -0.54 17.19 10.10
N LEU A 24 0.41 16.27 9.90
CA LEU A 24 0.68 15.68 8.59
C LEU A 24 -0.51 14.85 8.08
N GLU A 25 -1.19 14.12 8.95
CA GLU A 25 -2.40 13.40 8.57
C GLU A 25 -3.57 14.33 8.24
N ALA A 26 -3.76 15.39 9.01
CA ALA A 26 -4.76 16.42 8.71
C ALA A 26 -4.46 17.11 7.38
N PHE A 27 -3.19 17.51 7.16
CA PHE A 27 -2.74 18.09 5.90
C PHE A 27 -2.97 17.13 4.72
N ARG A 28 -2.55 15.87 4.85
CA ARG A 28 -2.74 14.85 3.81
C ARG A 28 -4.21 14.65 3.48
N ARG A 29 -5.09 14.63 4.49
CA ARG A 29 -6.54 14.51 4.31
C ARG A 29 -7.10 15.71 3.55
N SER A 30 -6.86 16.93 4.03
CA SER A 30 -7.35 18.15 3.38
C SER A 30 -6.79 18.32 1.96
N PHE A 31 -5.53 17.96 1.74
CA PHE A 31 -4.91 17.97 0.42
C PHE A 31 -5.58 16.96 -0.52
N ARG A 32 -5.89 15.74 -0.04
CA ARG A 32 -6.63 14.76 -0.82
C ARG A 32 -8.05 15.24 -1.14
N GLU A 33 -8.74 15.85 -0.20
CA GLU A 33 -10.10 16.37 -0.40
C GLU A 33 -10.14 17.51 -1.43
N GLU A 34 -9.14 18.38 -1.44
CA GLU A 34 -9.05 19.51 -2.38
C GLU A 34 -8.67 19.07 -3.80
N PHE A 35 -7.68 18.19 -3.92
CA PHE A 35 -7.04 17.89 -5.22
C PHE A 35 -7.51 16.59 -5.87
N LEU A 36 -8.12 15.65 -5.14
CA LEU A 36 -8.64 14.43 -5.75
C LEU A 36 -10.04 14.67 -6.32
N ALA A 37 -10.23 14.22 -7.55
CA ALA A 37 -11.54 14.26 -8.18
C ALA A 37 -12.58 13.44 -7.36
N PRO A 38 -13.84 13.89 -7.27
CA PRO A 38 -14.90 13.14 -6.58
C PRO A 38 -14.96 11.67 -7.00
N GLY A 39 -15.09 10.77 -6.04
CA GLY A 39 -15.11 9.31 -6.28
C GLY A 39 -13.76 8.69 -6.67
N TYR A 40 -12.64 9.40 -6.48
CA TYR A 40 -11.30 8.87 -6.77
C TYR A 40 -11.04 7.53 -6.09
N GLU A 41 -11.33 7.43 -4.80
CA GLU A 41 -11.14 6.18 -4.04
C GLU A 41 -11.94 5.02 -4.62
N SER A 42 -13.20 5.26 -4.97
CA SER A 42 -14.05 4.24 -5.60
C SER A 42 -13.53 3.81 -6.97
N ARG A 43 -12.91 4.73 -7.74
CA ARG A 43 -12.28 4.40 -9.02
C ARG A 43 -11.01 3.58 -8.83
N VAL A 44 -10.16 3.93 -7.87
CA VAL A 44 -8.96 3.16 -7.53
C VAL A 44 -9.35 1.75 -7.09
N GLN A 45 -10.34 1.64 -6.20
CA GLN A 45 -10.84 0.36 -5.72
C GLN A 45 -11.41 -0.49 -6.86
N ARG A 46 -12.22 0.11 -7.74
CA ARG A 46 -12.78 -0.58 -8.91
C ARG A 46 -11.69 -1.04 -9.88
N GLU A 47 -10.67 -0.23 -10.10
CA GLU A 47 -9.52 -0.63 -10.93
C GLU A 47 -8.82 -1.84 -10.31
N ILE A 48 -8.54 -1.84 -9.00
CA ILE A 48 -7.95 -2.99 -8.31
C ILE A 48 -8.81 -4.25 -8.47
N GLU A 49 -10.14 -4.13 -8.40
CA GLU A 49 -11.06 -5.27 -8.50
C GLU A 49 -11.16 -5.81 -9.93
N CYS A 50 -11.23 -4.93 -10.92
CA CYS A 50 -11.48 -5.29 -12.32
C CYS A 50 -10.21 -5.52 -13.14
N ARG A 51 -9.06 -5.02 -12.70
CA ARG A 51 -7.82 -5.12 -13.48
C ARG A 51 -7.38 -6.57 -13.63
N THR A 52 -7.01 -6.92 -14.85
CA THR A 52 -6.35 -8.17 -15.20
C THR A 52 -5.11 -7.83 -16.02
N GLN A 53 -4.06 -8.64 -15.92
CA GLN A 53 -2.86 -8.45 -16.73
C GLN A 53 -3.24 -8.56 -18.21
N ASN A 54 -2.89 -7.53 -18.99
CA ASN A 54 -3.07 -7.57 -20.44
C ASN A 54 -2.03 -8.54 -21.07
N ARG A 55 -2.38 -9.20 -22.17
CA ARG A 55 -1.46 -10.10 -22.90
C ARG A 55 -0.19 -9.40 -23.38
N GLU A 56 -0.27 -8.10 -23.66
CA GLU A 56 0.86 -7.28 -24.11
C GLU A 56 1.62 -6.63 -22.94
N GLU A 57 1.03 -6.63 -21.74
CA GLU A 57 1.63 -6.00 -20.55
C GLU A 57 2.66 -6.94 -19.92
N GLY A 58 3.88 -6.42 -19.74
CA GLY A 58 4.94 -7.15 -19.06
C GLY A 58 4.57 -7.45 -17.61
N LEU A 59 4.98 -8.62 -17.10
CA LEU A 59 4.66 -9.02 -15.72
C LEU A 59 5.15 -8.00 -14.67
N VAL A 60 6.34 -7.43 -14.88
CA VAL A 60 6.91 -6.42 -13.96
C VAL A 60 6.08 -5.14 -13.96
N GLU A 61 5.65 -4.69 -15.14
CA GLU A 61 4.79 -3.51 -15.29
C GLU A 61 3.45 -3.72 -14.59
N TYR A 62 2.82 -4.87 -14.83
CA TYR A 62 1.59 -5.26 -14.18
C TYR A 62 1.71 -5.25 -12.65
N ILE A 63 2.75 -5.89 -12.10
CA ILE A 63 2.98 -5.94 -10.64
C ILE A 63 3.19 -4.53 -10.09
N TRP A 64 3.95 -3.69 -10.79
CA TRP A 64 4.22 -2.32 -10.33
C TRP A 64 2.95 -1.47 -10.29
N VAL A 65 2.12 -1.55 -11.33
CA VAL A 65 0.83 -0.85 -11.38
C VAL A 65 -0.11 -1.33 -10.28
N MET A 66 -0.22 -2.65 -10.08
CA MET A 66 -1.04 -3.22 -9.00
C MET A 66 -0.56 -2.76 -7.62
N GLN A 67 0.75 -2.74 -7.40
CA GLN A 67 1.32 -2.27 -6.14
C GLN A 67 0.98 -0.80 -5.89
N GLU A 68 1.12 0.04 -6.91
CA GLU A 68 0.85 1.46 -6.82
C GLU A 68 -0.65 1.76 -6.60
N LEU A 69 -1.53 1.01 -7.25
CA LEU A 69 -2.98 1.10 -7.01
C LEU A 69 -3.32 0.75 -5.56
N VAL A 70 -2.75 -0.32 -5.02
CA VAL A 70 -2.99 -0.71 -3.63
C VAL A 70 -2.41 0.30 -2.65
N ASN A 71 -1.24 0.89 -2.94
CA ASN A 71 -0.67 1.95 -2.09
C ASN A 71 -1.57 3.20 -2.02
N ARG A 72 -2.35 3.47 -3.07
CA ARG A 72 -3.28 4.61 -3.13
C ARG A 72 -4.60 4.34 -2.43
N ALA A 73 -5.02 3.08 -2.39
CA ALA A 73 -6.28 2.68 -1.76
C ALA A 73 -6.31 3.09 -0.28
N VAL A 74 -7.43 3.69 0.15
CA VAL A 74 -7.64 4.12 1.55
C VAL A 74 -7.66 2.94 2.53
N GLN A 75 -8.02 1.73 2.08
CA GLN A 75 -7.98 0.53 2.90
C GLN A 75 -6.76 -0.33 2.58
N ALA A 76 -5.93 -0.55 3.59
CA ALA A 76 -4.88 -1.56 3.52
C ALA A 76 -5.53 -2.95 3.61
N ALA A 77 -5.55 -3.68 2.49
CA ALA A 77 -5.81 -5.12 2.52
C ALA A 77 -4.63 -5.86 3.16
N LEU A 78 -4.88 -7.02 3.78
CA LEU A 78 -3.82 -7.90 4.26
C LEU A 78 -2.87 -8.26 3.10
N GLU A 79 -1.56 -8.30 3.36
CA GLU A 79 -0.56 -8.64 2.34
C GLU A 79 -0.86 -9.97 1.63
N SER A 80 -1.37 -10.96 2.35
CA SER A 80 -1.79 -12.24 1.76
C SER A 80 -2.93 -12.09 0.77
N GLU A 81 -3.92 -11.24 1.05
CA GLU A 81 -5.04 -10.96 0.16
C GLU A 81 -4.58 -10.21 -1.10
N ARG A 82 -3.66 -9.24 -0.92
CA ARG A 82 -3.03 -8.51 -2.02
C ARG A 82 -2.32 -9.44 -2.98
N VAL A 83 -1.44 -10.30 -2.46
CA VAL A 83 -0.67 -11.26 -3.26
C VAL A 83 -1.61 -12.25 -3.96
N THR A 84 -2.59 -12.79 -3.24
CA THR A 84 -3.58 -13.71 -3.82
C THR A 84 -4.33 -13.06 -4.99
N ARG A 85 -4.71 -11.79 -4.85
CA ARG A 85 -5.39 -11.04 -5.91
C ARG A 85 -4.49 -10.83 -7.13
N ILE A 86 -3.26 -10.36 -6.94
CA ILE A 86 -2.27 -10.16 -8.01
C ILE A 86 -2.02 -11.46 -8.78
N VAL A 87 -1.87 -12.57 -8.08
CA VAL A 87 -1.70 -13.89 -8.70
C VAL A 87 -2.95 -14.28 -9.49
N ARG A 88 -4.16 -14.08 -8.94
CA ARG A 88 -5.42 -14.42 -9.64
C ARG A 88 -5.65 -13.55 -10.88
N GLN A 89 -5.18 -12.31 -10.89
CA GLN A 89 -5.42 -11.38 -11.99
C GLN A 89 -4.33 -11.44 -13.08
N SER A 90 -3.27 -12.22 -12.89
CA SER A 90 -2.22 -12.48 -13.88
C SER A 90 -2.27 -13.93 -14.37
N PRO A 91 -2.57 -14.19 -15.66
CA PRO A 91 -2.49 -15.54 -16.23
C PRO A 91 -1.09 -16.16 -16.11
N VAL A 92 -0.05 -15.33 -16.19
CA VAL A 92 1.35 -15.76 -16.04
C VAL A 92 1.60 -16.28 -14.62
N LEU A 93 1.17 -15.53 -13.60
CA LEU A 93 1.35 -15.94 -12.20
C LEU A 93 0.46 -17.12 -11.82
N GLN A 94 -0.76 -17.23 -12.37
CA GLN A 94 -1.59 -18.42 -12.19
C GLN A 94 -0.88 -19.68 -12.70
N HIS A 95 -0.27 -19.60 -13.90
CA HIS A 95 0.48 -20.70 -14.46
C HIS A 95 1.66 -21.11 -13.56
N VAL A 96 2.46 -20.13 -13.13
CA VAL A 96 3.60 -20.38 -12.21
C VAL A 96 3.14 -20.97 -10.87
N SER A 97 2.05 -20.45 -10.29
CA SER A 97 1.49 -20.95 -9.02
C SER A 97 1.05 -22.41 -9.15
N SER A 98 0.41 -22.78 -10.26
CA SER A 98 0.02 -24.17 -10.52
C SER A 98 1.22 -25.10 -10.60
N TRP A 99 2.30 -24.70 -11.26
CA TRP A 99 3.55 -25.48 -11.31
C TRP A 99 4.20 -25.68 -9.94
N VAL A 100 4.22 -24.63 -9.11
CA VAL A 100 4.78 -24.72 -7.76
C VAL A 100 3.97 -25.71 -6.92
N GLN A 101 2.63 -25.65 -7.00
CA GLN A 101 1.76 -26.59 -6.27
C GLN A 101 1.96 -28.04 -6.70
N LEU A 102 2.15 -28.30 -8.00
CA LEU A 102 2.39 -29.66 -8.52
C LEU A 102 3.77 -30.23 -8.14
N ARG A 103 4.77 -29.40 -7.83
CA ARG A 103 6.11 -29.85 -7.43
C ARG A 103 6.19 -30.24 -5.94
N HIS A 104 5.27 -29.74 -5.12
CA HIS A 104 5.24 -29.99 -3.68
C HIS A 104 4.31 -31.15 -3.26
N HIS A 105 3.82 -31.92 -4.24
CA HIS A 105 3.10 -33.19 -4.10
C HIS A 105 3.85 -34.29 -4.84
#